data_AF-A0A2W4PJ97-F1
#
_entry.id   AF-A0A2W4PJ97-F1
#
_cell.length_a   1.000
_cell.length_b   1.000
_cell.length_c   1.000
_cell.angle_alpha   90.00
_cell.angle_beta   90.00
_cell.angle_gamma   90.00
#
_symmetry.space_group_name_H-M   'P 1'
#
loop_
_entity.id
_entity.type
_entity.pdbx_description
1 polymer ?
#
loop_
_entity_poly.entity_id
_entity_poly.type
_entity_poly.pdbx_seq_one_letter_code
_entity_poly.pdbx_strand_id
1 'polypeptide(L)' 'MGKGDKKSKRGKIWLGTYGNSRRRKKKRTVVAAAEPAAQTVAAEEPAAKPRRTARKKTEA' A
#
# COMPACT_ATOMS: atom_id res chain seq x y z
N MET A 1 8.87 -6.36 -10.44
CA MET A 1 7.45 -6.12 -10.82
C MET A 1 7.34 -5.94 -12.33
N GLY A 2 6.55 -6.79 -12.99
CA GLY A 2 6.39 -6.83 -14.45
C GLY A 2 5.22 -6.00 -14.99
N LYS A 3 5.07 -6.00 -16.32
CA LYS A 3 3.97 -5.31 -17.02
C LYS A 3 2.59 -5.94 -16.75
N GLY A 4 2.53 -7.23 -16.42
CA GLY A 4 1.27 -7.94 -16.11
C GLY A 4 0.79 -7.77 -14.67
N ASP A 5 1.62 -7.23 -13.77
CA ASP A 5 1.26 -7.12 -12.36
C ASP A 5 0.31 -5.94 -12.11
N LYS A 6 -0.97 -6.27 -11.93
CA LYS A 6 -2.08 -5.32 -11.68
C LYS A 6 -1.93 -4.51 -10.39
N LYS A 7 -1.11 -4.95 -9.42
CA LYS A 7 -0.91 -4.23 -8.16
C LYS A 7 0.22 -3.22 -8.27
N SER A 8 1.26 -3.54 -9.05
CA SER A 8 2.42 -2.68 -9.25
C SER A 8 2.11 -1.37 -9.97
N LYS A 9 2.97 -0.36 -9.78
CA LYS A 9 2.91 0.89 -10.55
C LYS A 9 3.17 0.63 -12.05
N ARG A 10 4.15 -0.23 -12.38
CA ARG A 10 4.54 -0.54 -13.76
C ARG A 10 3.44 -1.26 -14.54
N GLY A 11 2.79 -2.26 -13.94
CA GLY A 11 1.69 -2.95 -14.57
C GLY A 11 0.45 -2.07 -14.73
N LYS A 12 0.13 -1.21 -13.75
CA LYS A 12 -0.92 -0.19 -13.92
C LYS A 12 -0.60 0.84 -15.01
N ILE A 13 0.68 1.16 -15.24
CA ILE A 13 1.08 1.99 -16.38
C ILE A 13 0.73 1.30 -17.68
N TRP A 14 1.12 0.03 -17.82
CA TRP A 14 0.90 -0.75 -19.03
C TRP A 14 -0.58 -1.01 -19.33
N LEU A 15 -1.36 -1.37 -18.32
CA LEU A 15 -2.80 -1.61 -18.44
C LEU A 15 -3.63 -0.33 -18.62
N GLY A 16 -3.03 0.86 -18.48
CA GLY A 16 -3.77 2.13 -18.55
C GLY A 16 -4.71 2.41 -17.36
N THR A 17 -4.68 1.58 -16.31
CA THR A 17 -5.56 1.70 -15.14
C THR A 17 -4.92 2.48 -14.00
N TYR A 18 -5.75 3.01 -13.09
CA TYR A 18 -5.31 3.75 -11.90
C TYR A 18 -5.57 2.95 -10.62
N GLY A 19 -4.93 3.35 -9.52
CA GLY A 19 -5.24 2.85 -8.19
C GLY A 19 -4.23 3.33 -7.16
N ASN A 20 -4.10 2.65 -6.02
CA ASN A 20 -3.28 3.14 -4.92
C ASN A 20 -1.81 3.44 -5.31
N SER A 21 -1.20 2.56 -6.12
CA SER A 21 0.18 2.69 -6.63
C SER A 21 0.34 3.62 -7.84
N ARG A 22 -0.72 3.92 -8.60
CA ARG A 22 -0.75 4.88 -9.73
C ARG A 22 -1.94 5.82 -9.55
N ARG A 23 -1.79 6.82 -8.67
CA ARG A 23 -2.87 7.79 -8.36
C ARG A 23 -2.99 8.84 -9.47
N ARG A 24 -4.21 9.28 -9.79
CA ARG A 24 -4.48 10.34 -10.80
C ARG A 24 -3.95 11.70 -10.37
N LYS A 25 -4.26 12.08 -9.13
CA LYS A 25 -3.74 13.30 -8.50
C LYS A 25 -2.67 12.88 -7.50
N LYS A 26 -1.50 13.52 -7.57
CA LYS A 26 -0.48 13.36 -6.53
C LYS A 26 -1.08 13.96 -5.26
N LYS A 27 -1.28 13.15 -4.22
CA LYS A 27 -1.48 13.72 -2.89
C LYS A 27 -0.13 14.34 -2.53
N ARG A 28 -0.06 15.68 -2.47
CA ARG A 28 1.07 16.38 -1.88
C ARG A 28 1.02 16.14 -0.38
N THR A 29 1.39 14.94 0.05
CA THR A 29 1.93 14.79 1.40
C THR A 29 3.28 15.48 1.32
N VAL A 30 3.38 16.67 1.91
CA VAL A 30 4.66 17.30 2.17
C VAL A 30 5.46 16.24 2.90
N VAL A 31 6.42 15.65 2.20
CA VAL A 31 7.41 14.79 2.83
C VAL A 31 8.21 15.79 3.63
N ALA A 32 7.90 15.93 4.93
CA ALA A 32 8.88 16.41 5.87
C ALA A 32 10.09 15.52 5.62
N ALA A 33 11.16 16.13 5.09
CA ALA A 33 12.40 15.44 4.84
C ALA A 33 12.87 14.92 6.20
N ALA A 34 12.62 13.63 6.47
CA ALA A 34 13.38 12.94 7.50
C ALA A 34 14.78 12.81 6.91
N GLU A 35 15.67 13.66 7.42
CA GLU A 35 17.10 13.59 7.19
C GLU A 35 17.62 12.16 7.46
N PRO A 36 18.66 11.70 6.72
CA PRO A 36 19.17 10.35 6.87
C PRO A 36 20.07 10.28 8.10
N ALA A 37 19.57 9.75 9.21
CA ALA A 37 20.41 9.34 10.34
C ALA A 37 20.26 7.84 10.57
N ALA A 38 21.37 7.13 10.35
CA ALA A 38 21.54 5.74 10.73
C ALA A 38 21.25 5.53 12.22
N GLN A 39 20.48 4.50 12.56
CA GLN A 39 20.73 3.68 13.75
C GLN A 39 19.93 2.37 13.72
N THR A 40 20.66 1.34 14.09
CA THR A 40 20.39 -0.08 14.16
C THR A 40 19.51 -0.47 15.36
N VAL A 41 18.80 -1.61 15.20
CA VAL A 41 18.27 -2.53 16.22
C VAL A 41 17.36 -2.00 17.34
N ALA A 42 16.09 -2.45 17.33
CA ALA A 42 15.48 -3.22 18.42
C ALA A 42 14.04 -3.60 18.05
N ALA A 43 13.70 -4.86 18.28
CA ALA A 43 12.40 -5.45 18.07
C ALA A 43 11.38 -5.01 19.13
N GLU A 44 10.15 -4.70 18.72
CA GLU A 44 8.93 -5.06 19.46
C GLU A 44 7.69 -4.86 18.56
N GLU A 45 7.25 -5.95 17.94
CA GLU A 45 5.82 -6.21 17.67
C GLU A 45 5.18 -6.69 19.00
N PRO A 46 3.83 -6.84 19.14
CA PRO A 46 2.70 -6.26 18.40
C PRO A 46 1.49 -5.89 19.31
N ALA A 47 0.64 -4.92 18.95
CA ALA A 47 -0.70 -4.82 19.57
C ALA A 47 -1.78 -4.10 18.71
N ALA A 48 -2.65 -4.94 18.14
CA ALA A 48 -4.10 -4.82 18.18
C ALA A 48 -4.80 -3.56 17.60
N LYS A 49 -5.52 -3.78 16.49
CA LYS A 49 -6.99 -3.94 16.55
C LYS A 49 -7.51 -4.60 15.26
N PRO A 50 -8.06 -5.84 15.32
CA PRO A 50 -8.66 -6.49 14.17
C PRO A 50 -9.99 -5.78 13.82
N ARG A 51 -10.05 -5.20 12.62
CA ARG A 51 -11.31 -4.66 12.09
C ARG A 51 -12.21 -5.82 11.65
N ARG A 52 -13.12 -6.14 12.57
CA ARG A 52 -14.33 -6.96 12.48
C ARG A 52 -14.65 -7.56 11.10
N THR A 53 -14.75 -8.88 11.15
CA THR A 53 -15.46 -9.78 10.24
C THR A 53 -16.85 -9.25 9.85
N ALA A 54 -17.09 -9.14 8.54
CA ALA A 54 -18.43 -9.01 7.97
C ALA A 54 -18.75 -10.29 7.19
N ARG A 55 -19.37 -11.23 7.94
CA ARG A 55 -20.37 -12.25 7.57
C ARG A 55 -20.33 -12.88 6.17
N LYS A 56 -20.17 -14.22 6.18
CA LYS A 56 -20.78 -15.14 5.21
C LYS A 56 -22.28 -14.87 5.05
N LYS A 57 -22.75 -14.84 3.81
CA LYS A 57 -24.07 -15.32 3.34
C LYS A 57 -23.78 -16.10 2.05
N THR A 58 -23.68 -17.42 2.15
CA THR A 58 -24.74 -18.42 1.82
C THR A 58 -25.01 -18.49 0.32
N GLU A 59 -24.48 -19.57 -0.24
CA GLU A 59 -24.88 -20.27 -1.46
C GLU A 59 -26.39 -20.55 -1.47
N ALA A 60 -26.99 -20.40 -2.65
CA ALA A 60 -28.26 -21.00 -3.09
C ALA A 60 -28.17 -21.13 -4.61
#